data_AF-A0A9E5HC32-F1
#
_entry.id   AF-A0A9E5HC32-F1
#
_cell.length_a   1.000
_cell.length_b   1.000
_cell.length_c   1.000
_cell.angle_alpha   90.00
_cell.angle_beta   90.00
_cell.angle_gamma   90.00
#
_symmetry.space_group_name_H-M   'P 1'
#
loop_
_entity.id
_entity.type
_entity.pdbx_description
1 polymer ?
#
loop_
_entity_poly.entity_id
_entity_poly.type
_entity_poly.pdbx_seq_one_letter_code
_entity_poly.pdbx_strand_id
1 'polypeptide(L)'
;MINFLKRKSLITLLIASLIILFASNYIILNFGFEGVTQKIALENNRFFPKGYFIGFIWTILVFFQTLVFKILKSRTSSLLVLILILNCFLYPVYTLGFSVLSMIILGNLTTLIFSSFTAGLIYVESKILSILIALTSLWILFVTYLLINVHL
;
A
#
# COMPACT_ATOMS: atom_id res chain seq x y z
N MET A 1 -19.58 10.23 2.93
CA MET A 1 -18.52 9.74 2.02
C MET A 1 -18.70 8.27 1.61
N ILE A 2 -18.63 7.27 2.51
CA ILE A 2 -18.69 5.84 2.15
C ILE A 2 -19.91 5.47 1.29
N ASN A 3 -21.12 5.85 1.72
CA ASN A 3 -22.35 5.52 1.00
C ASN A 3 -22.37 6.12 -0.41
N PHE A 4 -21.74 7.28 -0.61
CA PHE A 4 -21.60 7.90 -1.92
C PHE A 4 -20.64 7.10 -2.82
N LEU A 5 -19.47 6.74 -2.30
CA LEU A 5 -18.47 5.94 -3.04
C LEU A 5 -19.02 4.53 -3.38
N LYS A 6 -19.73 3.90 -2.45
CA LYS A 6 -20.35 2.58 -2.67
C LYS A 6 -21.43 2.58 -3.76
N ARG A 7 -22.07 3.71 -4.06
CA ARG A 7 -23.02 3.84 -5.18
C ARG A 7 -22.32 3.89 -6.54
N LYS A 8 -21.03 4.26 -6.60
CA LYS A 8 -20.27 4.28 -7.86
C LYS A 8 -19.96 2.86 -8.34
N SER A 9 -19.79 2.68 -9.65
CA SER A 9 -19.41 1.38 -10.21
C SER A 9 -17.97 1.03 -9.79
N LEU A 10 -17.65 -0.27 -9.79
CA LEU A 10 -16.29 -0.73 -9.50
C LEU A 10 -15.28 -0.11 -10.47
N ILE A 11 -15.63 -0.05 -11.76
CA ILE A 11 -14.80 0.54 -12.82
C ILE A 11 -14.47 1.99 -12.50
N THR A 12 -15.44 2.81 -12.07
CA THR A 12 -15.20 4.20 -11.69
C THR A 12 -14.23 4.31 -10.50
N LEU A 13 -14.37 3.45 -9.48
CA LEU A 13 -13.48 3.46 -8.32
C LEU A 13 -12.06 3.02 -8.68
N LEU A 14 -11.92 2.03 -9.57
CA LEU A 14 -10.62 1.57 -10.07
C LEU A 14 -9.93 2.65 -10.90
N ILE A 15 -10.64 3.29 -11.83
CA ILE A 15 -10.09 4.41 -12.62
C ILE A 15 -9.63 5.54 -11.70
N ALA A 16 -10.46 5.92 -10.72
CA ALA A 16 -10.09 6.96 -9.76
C ALA A 16 -8.83 6.58 -8.96
N SER A 17 -8.74 5.33 -8.50
CA SER A 17 -7.58 4.82 -7.76
C SER A 17 -6.32 4.82 -8.62
N LEU A 18 -6.43 4.43 -9.88
CA LEU A 18 -5.32 4.47 -10.84
C LEU A 18 -4.84 5.91 -11.09
N ILE A 19 -5.76 6.87 -11.28
CA ILE A 19 -5.40 8.28 -11.46
C ILE A 19 -4.60 8.78 -10.25
N ILE A 20 -5.04 8.47 -9.02
CA ILE A 20 -4.34 8.88 -7.80
C ILE A 20 -2.98 8.20 -7.69
N LEU A 21 -2.87 6.91 -8.02
CA LEU A 21 -1.59 6.19 -8.03
C LEU A 21 -0.63 6.75 -9.07
N PHE A 22 -1.10 7.06 -10.28
CA PHE A 22 -0.26 7.69 -11.31
C PHE A 22 0.21 9.07 -10.87
N ALA A 23 -0.67 9.89 -10.28
CA ALA A 23 -0.30 11.18 -9.72
C ALA A 23 0.76 11.03 -8.62
N SER A 24 0.58 10.06 -7.71
CA SER A 24 1.53 9.78 -6.63
C SER A 24 2.89 9.36 -7.18
N ASN A 25 2.92 8.42 -8.14
CA ASN A 25 4.15 7.98 -8.80
C ASN A 25 4.83 9.11 -9.60
N TYR A 26 4.05 9.95 -10.28
CA TYR A 26 4.57 11.10 -11.00
C TYR A 26 5.24 12.11 -10.05
N ILE A 27 4.62 12.37 -8.90
CA ILE A 27 5.21 13.21 -7.84
C ILE A 27 6.53 12.58 -7.38
N ILE A 28 6.55 11.27 -7.07
CA ILE A 28 7.76 10.58 -6.63
C ILE A 28 8.92 10.79 -7.61
N LEU A 29 8.65 10.59 -8.90
CA LEU A 29 9.64 10.74 -9.96
C LEU A 29 10.19 12.17 -10.06
N ASN A 30 9.32 13.19 -10.01
CA ASN A 30 9.75 14.59 -10.15
C ASN A 30 10.50 15.13 -8.93
N PHE A 31 10.20 14.63 -7.73
CA PHE A 31 10.91 15.03 -6.51
C PHE A 31 12.27 14.32 -6.35
N GLY A 32 12.69 13.52 -7.34
CA GLY A 32 13.98 12.85 -7.28
C GLY A 32 14.10 11.91 -6.09
N PHE A 33 12.97 11.34 -5.65
CA PHE A 33 12.92 10.24 -4.69
C PHE A 33 13.45 8.96 -5.35
N GLU A 34 14.71 9.03 -5.80
CA GLU A 34 15.48 7.90 -6.25
C GLU A 34 15.78 7.08 -5.00
N GLY A 35 15.27 5.85 -4.95
CA GLY A 35 15.34 4.99 -3.79
C GLY A 35 16.74 4.95 -3.20
N VAL A 36 16.99 5.73 -2.16
CA VAL A 36 18.25 5.76 -1.43
C VAL A 36 18.57 4.37 -0.95
N THR A 37 17.56 3.65 -0.45
CA THR A 37 17.65 2.21 -0.15
C THR A 37 18.06 1.36 -1.37
N GLN A 38 17.59 1.65 -2.58
CA GLN A 38 17.99 0.93 -3.79
C GLN A 38 19.46 1.22 -4.16
N LYS A 39 19.93 2.46 -4.00
CA LYS A 39 21.34 2.83 -4.21
C LYS A 39 22.25 2.12 -3.21
N ILE A 40 21.92 2.18 -1.93
CA ILE A 40 22.64 1.48 -0.85
C ILE A 40 22.65 -0.03 -1.10
N ALA A 41 21.53 -0.61 -1.56
CA ALA A 41 21.47 -2.03 -1.89
C ALA A 41 22.45 -2.41 -3.01
N LEU A 42 22.54 -1.58 -4.07
CA LEU A 42 23.49 -1.79 -5.16
C LEU A 42 24.95 -1.66 -4.68
N GLU A 43 25.25 -0.66 -3.84
CA GLU A 43 26.58 -0.45 -3.26
C GLU A 43 27.01 -1.63 -2.36
N ASN A 44 26.06 -2.21 -1.62
CA ASN A 44 26.30 -3.30 -0.69
C ASN A 44 26.14 -4.71 -1.31
N ASN A 45 25.94 -4.83 -2.64
CA ASN A 45 25.64 -6.10 -3.32
C ASN A 45 24.44 -6.87 -2.72
N ARG A 46 23.41 -6.14 -2.28
CA ARG A 46 22.18 -6.68 -1.69
C ARG A 46 21.00 -6.50 -2.64
N PHE A 47 19.97 -7.34 -2.50
CA PHE A 47 18.76 -7.23 -3.31
C PHE A 47 17.77 -6.24 -2.71
N PHE A 48 17.32 -5.28 -3.51
CA PHE A 48 16.16 -4.44 -3.22
C PHE A 48 15.38 -4.16 -4.52
N PRO A 49 14.04 -4.29 -4.52
CA PRO A 49 13.25 -4.13 -5.73
C PRO A 49 13.34 -2.70 -6.28
N LYS A 50 13.34 -2.59 -7.60
CA LYS A 50 13.32 -1.29 -8.29
C LYS A 50 12.00 -0.57 -8.03
N GLY A 51 12.02 0.77 -8.03
CA GLY A 51 10.84 1.60 -7.76
C GLY A 51 9.60 1.26 -8.60
N TYR A 52 9.77 0.97 -9.90
CA TYR A 52 8.64 0.58 -10.77
C TYR A 52 7.98 -0.73 -10.34
N PHE A 53 8.74 -1.69 -9.81
CA PHE A 53 8.21 -2.96 -9.34
C PHE A 53 7.42 -2.75 -8.05
N ILE A 54 7.93 -1.90 -7.14
CA ILE A 54 7.21 -1.50 -5.93
C ILE A 54 5.88 -0.82 -6.30
N GLY A 55 5.90 0.13 -7.24
CA GLY A 55 4.68 0.81 -7.71
C GLY A 55 3.67 -0.15 -8.36
N PHE A 56 4.15 -1.14 -9.11
CA PHE A 56 3.31 -2.18 -9.70
C PHE A 56 2.60 -3.04 -8.64
N ILE A 57 3.35 -3.53 -7.64
CA ILE A 57 2.76 -4.31 -6.54
C ILE A 57 1.73 -3.48 -5.77
N TRP A 58 2.03 -2.21 -5.45
CA TRP A 58 1.05 -1.31 -4.84
C TRP A 58 -0.22 -1.15 -5.65
N THR A 59 -0.10 -1.07 -6.98
CA THR A 59 -1.26 -0.96 -7.87
C THR A 59 -2.14 -2.20 -7.78
N ILE A 60 -1.55 -3.41 -7.76
CA ILE A 60 -2.29 -4.67 -7.56
C ILE A 60 -2.98 -4.69 -6.19
N LEU A 61 -2.28 -4.29 -5.13
CA LEU A 61 -2.84 -4.27 -3.78
C LEU A 61 -4.03 -3.31 -3.67
N VAL A 62 -3.91 -2.10 -4.21
CA VAL A 62 -5.02 -1.13 -4.23
C VAL A 62 -6.18 -1.63 -5.07
N PHE A 63 -5.92 -2.33 -6.18
CA PHE A 63 -6.98 -2.98 -6.96
C PHE A 63 -7.78 -3.97 -6.10
N PHE A 64 -7.09 -4.85 -5.37
CA PHE A 64 -7.75 -5.79 -4.46
C PHE A 64 -8.49 -5.09 -3.32
N GLN A 65 -7.89 -4.08 -2.70
CA GLN A 65 -8.55 -3.29 -1.66
C GLN A 65 -9.81 -2.59 -2.19
N THR A 66 -9.78 -2.07 -3.41
CA THR A 66 -10.93 -1.40 -4.05
C THR A 66 -12.05 -2.39 -4.35
N LEU A 67 -11.71 -3.59 -4.81
CA LEU A 67 -12.64 -4.70 -4.99
C LEU A 67 -13.30 -5.08 -3.65
N VAL A 68 -12.49 -5.29 -2.61
CA VAL A 68 -12.97 -5.62 -1.25
C VAL A 68 -13.89 -4.51 -0.72
N PHE A 69 -13.49 -3.24 -0.84
CA PHE A 69 -14.31 -2.09 -0.44
C PHE A 69 -15.71 -2.11 -1.08
N LYS A 70 -15.76 -2.46 -2.37
CA LYS A 70 -17.02 -2.52 -3.13
C LYS A 70 -17.93 -3.66 -2.70
N ILE A 71 -17.36 -4.83 -2.39
CA ILE A 71 -18.11 -6.06 -2.07
C ILE A 71 -18.58 -6.09 -0.62
N LEU A 72 -17.77 -5.58 0.32
CA LEU A 72 -18.09 -5.59 1.75
C LEU A 72 -19.46 -4.98 2.02
N LYS A 73 -20.22 -5.57 2.96
CA LYS A 73 -21.53 -5.04 3.37
C LYS A 73 -21.39 -4.15 4.61
N SER A 74 -20.56 -4.57 5.56
CA SER A 74 -20.28 -3.81 6.78
C SER A 74 -19.76 -2.41 6.47
N ARG A 75 -20.39 -1.40 7.07
CA ARG A 75 -19.94 -0.01 6.95
C ARG A 75 -18.58 0.20 7.63
N THR A 76 -18.36 -0.45 8.77
CA THR A 76 -17.11 -0.36 9.53
C THR A 76 -15.95 -0.96 8.74
N SER A 77 -16.11 -2.16 8.23
CA SER A 77 -15.06 -2.84 7.45
C SER A 77 -14.77 -2.09 6.15
N SER A 78 -15.79 -1.56 5.47
CA SER A 78 -15.57 -0.70 4.30
C SER A 78 -14.86 0.61 4.65
N LEU A 79 -15.12 1.21 5.82
CA LEU A 79 -14.37 2.41 6.25
C LEU A 79 -12.89 2.07 6.44
N LEU A 80 -12.57 0.96 7.10
CA LEU A 80 -11.19 0.54 7.34
C LEU A 80 -10.44 0.28 6.04
N VAL A 81 -11.07 -0.41 5.08
CA VAL A 81 -10.47 -0.63 3.76
C VAL A 81 -10.27 0.68 3.01
N LEU A 82 -11.20 1.63 3.12
CA LEU A 82 -11.02 2.95 2.51
C LEU A 82 -9.85 3.72 3.14
N ILE A 83 -9.71 3.68 4.46
CA ILE A 83 -8.56 4.27 5.15
C ILE A 83 -7.26 3.58 4.70
N LEU A 84 -7.28 2.26 4.51
CA LEU A 84 -6.11 1.52 4.05
C LEU A 84 -5.71 1.97 2.64
N ILE A 85 -6.67 2.10 1.71
CA ILE A 85 -6.42 2.63 0.35
C ILE A 85 -5.78 4.02 0.42
N LEU A 86 -6.30 4.91 1.27
CA LEU A 86 -5.75 6.25 1.44
C LEU A 86 -4.34 6.22 2.04
N ASN A 87 -4.08 5.32 3.00
CA ASN A 87 -2.74 5.12 3.54
C ASN A 87 -1.77 4.64 2.46
N CYS A 88 -2.19 3.74 1.57
CA CYS A 88 -1.39 3.29 0.42
C CYS A 88 -1.07 4.46 -0.54
N PHE A 89 -2.02 5.37 -0.78
CA PHE A 89 -1.78 6.55 -1.62
C PHE A 89 -0.80 7.54 -0.99
N LEU A 90 -0.87 7.70 0.33
CA LEU A 90 0.02 8.61 1.07
C LEU A 90 1.37 7.99 1.42
N TYR A 91 1.52 6.67 1.27
CA TYR A 91 2.72 5.93 1.61
C TYR A 91 4.00 6.55 1.03
N PRO A 92 4.06 6.93 -0.26
CA PRO A 92 5.26 7.55 -0.80
C PRO A 92 5.57 8.93 -0.21
N VAL A 93 4.54 9.66 0.21
CA VAL A 93 4.68 11.00 0.79
C VAL A 93 5.30 10.92 2.17
N TYR A 94 4.72 10.11 3.07
CA TYR A 94 5.23 10.06 4.46
C TYR A 94 6.51 9.25 4.60
N THR A 95 6.82 8.34 3.66
CA THR A 95 8.14 7.68 3.63
C THR A 95 9.21 8.56 2.98
N LEU A 96 8.85 9.77 2.55
CA LEU A 96 9.70 10.67 1.78
C LEU A 96 10.40 9.90 0.65
N GLY A 97 9.63 9.09 -0.08
CA GLY A 97 10.13 8.25 -1.17
C GLY A 97 11.33 7.37 -0.81
N PHE A 98 11.33 6.81 0.40
CA PHE A 98 12.42 5.97 0.93
C PHE A 98 13.76 6.68 1.14
N SER A 99 13.74 7.99 1.43
CA SER A 99 14.94 8.75 1.75
C SER A 99 15.36 8.68 3.22
N VAL A 100 14.42 8.47 4.14
CA VAL A 100 14.67 8.50 5.59
C VAL A 100 14.27 7.18 6.25
N LEU A 101 15.26 6.43 6.75
CA LEU A 101 15.05 5.08 7.30
C LEU A 101 13.97 5.02 8.39
N SER A 102 13.98 5.96 9.34
CA SER A 102 13.01 6.00 10.43
C SER A 102 11.57 6.20 9.93
N MET A 103 11.36 7.05 8.92
CA MET A 103 10.06 7.28 8.30
C MET A 103 9.58 6.05 7.52
N ILE A 104 10.48 5.34 6.84
CA ILE A 104 10.15 4.09 6.15
C ILE A 104 9.70 3.03 7.16
N ILE A 105 10.46 2.86 8.25
CA ILE A 105 10.12 1.89 9.30
C ILE A 105 8.78 2.23 9.94
N LEU A 106 8.56 3.49 10.33
CA LEU A 106 7.30 3.94 10.91
C LEU A 106 6.12 3.70 9.95
N GLY A 107 6.31 4.04 8.67
CA GLY A 107 5.34 3.85 7.61
C GLY A 107 4.97 2.39 7.37
N ASN A 108 5.99 1.53 7.31
CA ASN A 108 5.82 0.09 7.20
C ASN A 108 5.08 -0.49 8.41
N LEU A 109 5.50 -0.18 9.63
CA LEU A 109 4.85 -0.69 10.84
C LEU A 109 3.38 -0.24 10.91
N THR A 110 3.11 1.02 10.62
CA THR A 110 1.74 1.56 10.60
C THR A 110 0.88 0.81 9.58
N THR A 111 1.38 0.65 8.36
CA THR A 111 0.66 -0.07 7.30
C THR A 111 0.48 -1.54 7.65
N LEU A 112 1.49 -2.19 8.22
CA LEU A 112 1.46 -3.59 8.62
C LEU A 112 0.40 -3.84 9.69
N ILE A 113 0.43 -3.05 10.77
CA ILE A 113 -0.55 -3.15 11.87
C ILE A 113 -1.96 -2.94 11.32
N PHE A 114 -2.16 -1.85 10.55
CA PHE A 114 -3.48 -1.48 10.09
C PHE A 114 -4.06 -2.47 9.07
N SER A 115 -3.24 -2.95 8.12
CA SER A 115 -3.67 -3.95 7.14
C SER A 115 -3.97 -5.30 7.79
N SER A 116 -3.14 -5.73 8.76
CA SER A 116 -3.33 -7.00 9.47
C SER A 116 -4.61 -6.97 10.32
N PHE A 117 -4.82 -5.86 11.05
CA PHE A 117 -6.03 -5.64 11.84
C PHE A 117 -7.29 -5.63 10.95
N THR A 118 -7.25 -4.91 9.83
CA THR A 118 -8.36 -4.83 8.88
C THR A 118 -8.67 -6.20 8.28
N ALA A 119 -7.65 -6.98 7.91
CA ALA A 119 -7.82 -8.34 7.41
C ALA A 119 -8.45 -9.25 8.48
N GLY A 120 -8.01 -9.16 9.74
CA GLY A 120 -8.56 -9.94 10.85
C GLY A 120 -10.04 -9.65 11.09
N LEU A 121 -10.45 -8.38 11.07
CA LEU A 121 -11.86 -8.01 11.18
C LEU A 121 -12.71 -8.53 10.02
N ILE A 122 -12.19 -8.42 8.79
CA ILE A 122 -12.90 -8.89 7.58
C ILE A 122 -13.00 -10.42 7.56
N TYR A 123 -12.12 -11.15 8.24
CA TYR A 123 -12.15 -12.61 8.27
C TYR A 123 -13.49 -13.17 8.76
N VAL A 124 -14.13 -12.47 9.71
CA VAL A 124 -15.44 -12.82 10.25
C VAL A 124 -16.55 -12.68 9.19
N GLU A 125 -16.41 -11.76 8.25
CA GLU A 125 -17.38 -11.55 7.16
C GLU A 125 -17.08 -12.42 5.92
N SER A 126 -15.81 -12.53 5.53
CA SER A 126 -15.37 -13.32 4.38
C SER A 126 -13.87 -13.62 4.42
N LYS A 127 -13.55 -14.91 4.45
CA LYS A 127 -12.16 -15.40 4.41
C LYS A 127 -11.42 -14.97 3.13
N ILE A 128 -12.10 -14.98 1.98
CA ILE A 128 -11.50 -14.61 0.70
C ILE A 128 -11.16 -13.12 0.69
N LEU A 129 -12.09 -12.25 1.11
CA LEU A 129 -11.85 -10.80 1.16
C LEU A 129 -10.75 -10.45 2.18
N SER A 130 -10.69 -11.19 3.30
CA SER A 130 -9.64 -11.04 4.30
C SER A 130 -8.26 -11.35 3.73
N ILE A 131 -8.11 -12.46 3.00
CA ILE A 131 -6.86 -12.83 2.34
C ILE A 131 -6.40 -11.73 1.37
N LEU A 132 -7.31 -11.17 0.58
CA LEU A 132 -6.99 -10.08 -0.35
C LEU A 132 -6.43 -8.84 0.36
N ILE A 133 -6.92 -8.51 1.55
CA ILE A 133 -6.36 -7.42 2.37
C ILE A 133 -5.03 -7.84 3.00
N ALA A 134 -4.91 -9.07 3.50
CA ALA A 134 -3.70 -9.60 4.13
C ALA A 134 -2.48 -9.63 3.19
N LEU A 135 -2.68 -9.69 1.86
CA LEU A 135 -1.61 -9.52 0.88
C LEU A 135 -0.85 -8.19 1.07
N THR A 136 -1.52 -7.15 1.55
CA THR A 136 -0.88 -5.86 1.88
C THR A 136 0.11 -6.04 3.03
N SER A 137 -0.29 -6.75 4.08
CA SER A 137 0.57 -7.04 5.23
C SER A 137 1.78 -7.88 4.84
N LEU A 138 1.56 -8.92 4.01
CA LEU A 138 2.64 -9.78 3.49
C LEU A 138 3.65 -8.98 2.67
N TRP A 139 3.19 -8.10 1.78
CA TRP A 139 4.07 -7.23 1.02
C TRP A 139 4.90 -6.31 1.92
N ILE A 140 4.27 -5.67 2.91
CA ILE A 140 4.97 -4.77 3.82
C ILE A 140 5.99 -5.52 4.69
N LEU A 141 5.67 -6.73 5.17
CA LEU A 141 6.63 -7.59 5.87
C LEU A 141 7.86 -7.87 5.01
N PHE A 142 7.63 -8.27 3.75
CA PHE A 142 8.71 -8.55 2.80
C PHE A 142 9.59 -7.33 2.56
N VAL A 143 9.01 -6.16 2.25
CA VAL A 143 9.78 -4.94 2.00
C VAL A 143 10.49 -4.45 3.27
N THR A 144 9.89 -4.62 4.44
CA THR A 144 10.54 -4.28 5.73
C THR A 144 11.75 -5.17 5.98
N TYR A 145 11.63 -6.48 5.73
CA TYR A 145 12.76 -7.41 5.82
C TYR A 145 13.89 -6.99 4.87
N LEU A 146 13.58 -6.69 3.60
CA LEU A 146 14.59 -6.23 2.64
C LEU A 146 15.24 -4.91 3.06
N LEU A 147 14.46 -3.97 3.58
CA LEU A 147 14.97 -2.70 4.10
C LEU A 147 15.99 -2.93 5.22
N ILE A 148 15.63 -3.77 6.21
CA ILE A 148 16.53 -4.12 7.31
C ILE A 148 17.78 -4.81 6.76
N ASN A 149 17.61 -5.76 5.85
CA ASN A 149 18.73 -6.45 5.21
C ASN A 149 19.65 -5.49 4.48
N VAL A 150 19.15 -4.39 3.89
CA VAL A 150 19.98 -3.41 3.19
C VAL A 150 20.75 -2.50 4.16
N HIS A 151 20.14 -2.11 5.28
CA HIS A 151 20.65 -1.09 6.19
C HIS A 151 21.40 -1.63 7.43
N LEU A 152 21.25 -2.91 7.78
CA LEU A 152 21.98 -3.59 8.86
C LEU A 152 22.91 -4.67 8.30
#